data_AF-A0A975Y9V2-F1
#
_entry.id   AF-A0A975Y9V2-F1
#
_cell.length_a   1.000
_cell.length_b   1.000
_cell.length_c   1.000
_cell.angle_alpha   90.00
_cell.angle_beta   90.00
_cell.angle_gamma   90.00
#
_symmetry.space_group_name_H-M   'P 1'
#
loop_
_entity.id
_entity.type
_entity.pdbx_description
1 polymer ?
#
loop_
_entity_poly.entity_id
_entity_poly.type
_entity_poly.pdbx_seq_one_letter_code
_entity_poly.pdbx_strand_id
1 'polypeptide(L)'
;MRRATAVRASVLTAGALFVLAPVGVTPKGCGDLSGGRLCIEGPIGGAGRFTTRYVQHTDRPGTAVRLGYQRKDDRIVAFPGWFGTRHTRHGRAELARTLDTAPGECIRGLMEHRNRTYITQWRCS
;
A
#
# COMPACT_ATOMS: atom_id res chain seq x y z
N MET A 1 -50.10 -55.88 -17.57
CA MET A 1 -50.07 -54.54 -16.97
C MET A 1 -48.73 -54.33 -16.27
N ARG A 2 -47.90 -53.38 -16.73
CA ARG A 2 -46.83 -52.73 -15.96
C ARG A 2 -46.42 -51.47 -16.74
N ARG A 3 -46.70 -50.31 -16.13
CA ARG A 3 -46.35 -48.97 -16.60
C ARG A 3 -44.85 -48.76 -16.38
N ALA A 4 -44.17 -48.12 -17.33
CA ALA A 4 -42.85 -47.53 -17.11
C ALA A 4 -42.93 -46.04 -17.49
N THR A 5 -42.78 -45.22 -16.46
CA THR A 5 -42.94 -43.78 -16.39
C THR A 5 -41.74 -43.04 -17.00
N ALA A 6 -42.03 -42.03 -17.81
CA ALA A 6 -41.05 -41.12 -18.40
C ALA A 6 -40.29 -40.32 -17.33
N VAL A 7 -38.95 -40.34 -17.39
CA VAL A 7 -38.09 -39.51 -16.55
C VAL A 7 -37.77 -38.23 -17.32
N ARG A 8 -38.36 -37.10 -16.89
CA ARG A 8 -37.95 -35.75 -17.31
C ARG A 8 -36.69 -35.37 -16.54
N ALA A 9 -35.57 -35.26 -17.24
CA ALA A 9 -34.32 -34.72 -16.70
C ALA A 9 -34.37 -33.18 -16.77
N SER A 10 -34.51 -32.53 -15.62
CA SER A 10 -34.39 -31.08 -15.48
C SER A 10 -32.92 -30.74 -15.23
N VAL A 11 -32.22 -30.18 -16.22
CA VAL A 11 -30.85 -29.69 -16.06
C VAL A 11 -30.92 -28.25 -15.52
N LEU A 12 -30.58 -28.09 -14.24
CA LEU A 12 -30.35 -26.79 -13.60
C LEU A 12 -28.92 -26.33 -13.92
N THR A 13 -28.75 -25.50 -14.94
CA THR A 13 -27.49 -24.79 -15.17
C THR A 13 -27.39 -23.60 -14.20
N ALA A 14 -26.69 -23.80 -13.08
CA ALA A 14 -26.26 -22.71 -12.22
C ALA A 14 -25.08 -21.97 -12.88
N GLY A 15 -25.37 -20.84 -13.54
CA GLY A 15 -24.35 -19.95 -14.08
C GLY A 15 -23.67 -19.18 -12.96
N ALA A 16 -22.41 -19.52 -12.66
CA ALA A 16 -21.57 -18.75 -11.74
C ALA A 16 -21.11 -17.46 -12.43
N LEU A 17 -21.70 -16.32 -12.05
CA LEU A 17 -21.21 -15.00 -12.42
C LEU A 17 -19.96 -14.68 -11.57
N PHE A 18 -18.78 -14.93 -12.12
CA PHE A 18 -17.53 -14.41 -11.56
C PHE A 18 -17.46 -12.90 -11.81
N VAL A 19 -17.91 -12.11 -10.83
CA VAL A 19 -17.69 -10.67 -10.80
C VAL A 19 -16.20 -10.45 -10.47
N LEU A 20 -15.39 -10.19 -11.50
CA LEU A 20 -14.03 -9.71 -11.34
C LEU A 20 -14.10 -8.32 -10.67
N ALA A 21 -13.86 -8.27 -9.36
CA ALA A 21 -13.70 -7.00 -8.67
C ALA A 21 -12.58 -6.20 -9.36
N PRO A 22 -12.76 -4.89 -9.61
CA PRO A 22 -11.71 -4.08 -10.20
C PRO A 22 -10.49 -4.16 -9.28
N VAL A 23 -9.39 -4.71 -9.81
CA VAL A 23 -8.09 -4.69 -9.16
C VAL A 23 -7.68 -3.22 -9.11
N GLY A 24 -8.06 -2.55 -8.02
CA GLY A 24 -7.80 -1.12 -7.85
C GLY A 24 -6.31 -0.90 -7.96
N VAL A 25 -5.88 -0.15 -8.98
CA VAL A 25 -4.48 0.22 -9.14
C VAL A 25 -3.99 0.89 -7.86
N THR A 26 -2.92 0.36 -7.26
CA THR A 26 -2.32 0.97 -6.08
C THR A 26 -1.92 2.40 -6.44
N PRO A 27 -2.39 3.43 -5.72
CA PRO A 27 -2.07 4.81 -6.06
C PRO A 27 -0.55 5.03 -6.09
N LYS A 28 -0.07 5.90 -6.98
CA LYS A 28 1.36 6.24 -7.05
C LYS A 28 1.86 6.65 -5.66
N GLY A 29 3.00 6.10 -5.25
CA GLY A 29 3.62 6.29 -3.92
C GLY A 29 3.04 5.43 -2.81
N CYS A 30 2.02 4.63 -3.09
CA CYS A 30 1.59 3.54 -2.23
C CYS A 30 2.23 2.21 -2.67
N GLY A 31 2.36 1.31 -1.72
CA GLY A 31 2.74 -0.08 -1.92
C GLY A 31 1.90 -0.96 -1.00
N ASP A 32 1.25 -1.97 -1.59
CA ASP A 32 0.53 -2.99 -0.85
C ASP A 32 1.53 -4.02 -0.31
N LEU A 33 1.57 -4.18 1.01
CA LEU A 33 2.38 -5.16 1.72
C LEU A 33 1.45 -6.27 2.22
N SER A 34 2.00 -7.45 2.51
CA SER A 34 1.20 -8.56 3.06
C SER A 34 0.47 -8.20 4.37
N GLY A 35 1.03 -7.29 5.17
CA GLY A 35 0.46 -6.86 6.45
C GLY A 35 -0.37 -5.57 6.40
N GLY A 36 -0.37 -4.84 5.29
CA GLY A 36 -0.95 -3.50 5.24
C GLY A 36 -0.50 -2.69 4.03
N ARG A 37 -1.01 -1.47 3.90
CA ARG A 37 -0.63 -0.52 2.85
C ARG A 37 0.30 0.55 3.41
N LEU A 38 1.42 0.77 2.74
CA LEU A 38 2.35 1.87 3.01
C LEU A 38 2.18 2.91 1.91
N CYS A 39 2.07 4.19 2.27
CA CYS A 39 1.96 5.30 1.32
C CYS A 39 2.87 6.45 1.70
N ILE A 40 3.36 7.19 0.70
CA ILE A 40 3.97 8.51 0.87
C ILE A 40 3.24 9.58 0.05
N GLU A 41 2.89 10.67 0.71
CA GLU A 41 2.18 11.83 0.16
C GLU A 41 3.03 13.09 0.37
N GLY A 42 2.90 14.07 -0.51
CA GLY A 42 3.64 15.34 -0.44
C GLY A 42 3.95 15.93 -1.83
N PRO A 43 4.27 17.23 -1.89
CA PRO A 43 4.62 17.93 -3.12
C PRO A 43 6.11 17.73 -3.45
N ILE A 44 6.39 17.19 -4.64
CA ILE A 44 7.76 16.98 -5.12
C ILE A 44 8.13 18.19 -6.00
N GLY A 45 9.36 18.68 -5.87
CA GLY A 45 9.86 19.81 -6.67
C GLY A 45 9.95 21.14 -5.90
N GLY A 46 9.72 21.12 -4.58
CA GLY A 46 10.03 22.24 -3.70
C GLY A 46 9.93 21.86 -2.23
N ALA A 47 9.96 22.88 -1.37
CA ALA A 47 9.70 22.74 0.05
C ALA A 47 8.23 22.41 0.31
N GLY A 48 7.97 21.36 1.09
CA GLY A 48 6.62 21.01 1.48
C GLY A 48 6.51 19.85 2.45
N ARG A 49 5.30 19.63 2.95
CA ARG A 49 5.01 18.60 3.94
C ARG A 49 4.90 17.24 3.27
N PHE A 50 5.74 16.31 3.69
CA PHE A 50 5.66 14.90 3.31
C PHE A 50 5.15 14.06 4.47
N THR A 51 4.30 13.10 4.14
CA THR A 51 3.65 12.20 5.09
C THR A 51 3.87 10.76 4.64
N THR A 52 4.47 9.95 5.49
CA THR A 52 4.51 8.49 5.31
C THR A 52 3.52 7.86 6.27
N ARG A 53 2.67 6.97 5.73
CA ARG A 53 1.55 6.36 6.43
C ARG A 53 1.51 4.86 6.19
N TYR A 54 1.34 4.11 7.27
CA TYR A 54 1.09 2.68 7.26
C TYR A 54 -0.30 2.38 7.82
N VAL A 55 -1.07 1.57 7.10
CA VAL A 55 -2.40 1.09 7.50
C VAL A 55 -2.43 -0.43 7.40
N GLN A 56 -2.70 -1.12 8.50
CA GLN A 56 -2.84 -2.57 8.54
C GLN A 56 -4.12 -3.02 7.79
N HIS A 57 -4.09 -4.15 7.08
CA HIS A 57 -5.27 -4.64 6.35
C HIS A 57 -6.38 -5.20 7.27
N THR A 58 -6.00 -5.63 8.47
CA THR A 58 -6.92 -6.16 9.48
C THR A 58 -6.58 -5.53 10.81
N ASP A 59 -7.53 -5.52 11.75
CA ASP A 59 -7.22 -5.16 13.14
C ASP A 59 -6.21 -6.15 13.71
N ARG A 60 -4.94 -5.71 13.73
CA ARG A 60 -3.82 -6.43 14.33
C ARG A 60 -3.43 -5.70 15.61
N PRO A 61 -2.72 -6.39 16.53
CA PRO A 61 -2.12 -5.72 17.68
C PRO A 61 -1.27 -4.51 17.26
N GLY A 62 -1.30 -3.49 18.10
CA GLY A 62 -0.47 -2.30 17.92
C GLY A 62 1.00 -2.69 17.80
N THR A 63 1.68 -2.20 16.76
CA THR A 63 3.09 -2.50 16.52
C THR A 63 3.89 -1.23 16.27
N ALA A 64 5.13 -1.19 16.76
CA ALA A 64 6.06 -0.10 16.50
C ALA A 64 6.60 -0.20 15.08
N VAL A 65 6.43 0.85 14.29
CA VAL A 65 7.00 0.97 12.95
C VAL A 65 7.82 2.25 12.84
N ARG A 66 8.99 2.16 12.20
CA ARG A 66 9.77 3.36 11.85
C ARG A 66 9.38 3.82 10.46
N LEU A 67 8.88 5.03 10.33
CA LEU A 67 8.41 5.58 9.06
C LEU A 67 9.42 6.61 8.54
N GLY A 68 9.60 6.61 7.23
CA GLY A 68 10.56 7.47 6.57
C GLY A 68 10.33 7.57 5.08
N TYR A 69 11.38 7.95 4.38
CA TYR A 69 11.39 8.18 2.95
C TYR A 69 12.78 7.91 2.38
N GLN A 70 12.85 7.75 1.06
CA GLN A 70 14.09 7.88 0.30
C GLN A 70 13.87 8.89 -0.80
N ARG A 71 14.93 9.62 -1.12
CA ARG A 71 15.00 10.55 -2.24
C ARG A 71 16.07 10.06 -3.20
N LYS A 72 15.88 10.32 -4.48
CA LYS A 72 16.93 10.18 -5.49
C LYS A 72 16.74 11.23 -6.58
N ASP A 73 17.83 11.60 -7.20
CA ASP A 73 17.88 12.31 -8.48
C ASP A 73 19.10 11.77 -9.25
N ASP A 74 19.61 12.55 -10.19
CA ASP A 74 20.83 12.26 -10.95
C ASP A 74 22.11 12.31 -10.09
N ARG A 75 22.07 12.93 -8.90
CA ARG A 75 23.21 13.18 -8.00
C ARG A 75 23.10 12.47 -6.65
N ILE A 76 21.88 12.28 -6.15
CA ILE A 76 21.54 11.73 -4.84
C ILE A 76 21.27 10.24 -4.98
N VAL A 77 22.10 9.45 -4.32
CA VAL A 77 21.85 8.02 -4.09
C VAL A 77 20.79 7.83 -3.00
N ALA A 78 19.95 6.80 -3.16
CA ALA A 78 18.71 6.58 -2.39
C ALA A 78 18.92 6.19 -0.91
N PHE A 79 19.52 7.08 -0.11
CA PHE A 79 19.69 6.87 1.33
C PHE A 79 18.39 7.09 2.12
N PRO A 80 18.18 6.32 3.21
CA PRO A 80 17.00 6.45 4.04
C PRO A 80 17.02 7.73 4.90
N GLY A 81 16.00 8.55 4.76
CA GLY A 81 15.62 9.58 5.72
C GLY A 81 14.49 9.08 6.62
N TRP A 82 14.59 9.28 7.94
CA TRP A 82 13.58 8.81 8.89
C TRP A 82 12.79 9.95 9.51
N PHE A 83 11.47 9.83 9.52
CA PHE A 83 10.61 10.75 10.27
C PHE A 83 10.58 10.40 11.76
N GLY A 84 10.63 9.10 12.08
CA GLY A 84 10.67 8.58 13.44
C GLY A 84 9.98 7.24 13.58
N THR A 85 9.78 6.80 14.83
CA THR A 85 9.07 5.56 15.17
C THR A 85 7.72 5.88 15.79
N ARG A 86 6.68 5.14 15.40
CA ARG A 86 5.32 5.28 15.97
C ARG A 86 4.66 3.92 16.11
N HIS A 87 3.97 3.71 17.23
CA HIS A 87 3.08 2.57 17.38
C HIS A 87 1.81 2.78 16.56
N THR A 88 1.35 1.73 15.88
CA THR A 88 0.03 1.76 15.26
C THR A 88 -1.06 1.90 16.32
N ARG A 89 -2.02 2.79 16.07
CA ARG A 89 -3.26 2.94 16.85
C ARG A 89 -4.43 2.69 15.91
N HIS A 90 -5.33 1.78 16.27
CA HIS A 90 -6.42 1.32 15.39
C HIS A 90 -5.90 0.93 14.00
N GLY A 91 -4.83 0.14 13.96
CA GLY A 91 -4.20 -0.31 12.72
C GLY A 91 -3.39 0.74 11.93
N ARG A 92 -3.29 1.99 12.41
CA ARG A 92 -2.68 3.09 11.65
C ARG A 92 -1.46 3.71 12.35
N ALA A 93 -0.40 3.96 11.59
CA ALA A 93 0.72 4.80 11.99
C ALA A 93 1.02 5.84 10.90
N GLU A 94 1.25 7.08 11.30
CA GLU A 94 1.55 8.18 10.37
C GLU A 94 2.56 9.14 11.02
N LEU A 95 3.54 9.56 10.22
CA LEU A 95 4.50 10.60 10.56
C LEU A 95 4.72 11.51 9.36
N ALA A 96 5.02 12.77 9.64
CA ALA A 96 5.21 13.78 8.61
C ALA A 96 6.26 14.80 9.01
N ARG A 97 6.96 15.34 8.01
CA ARG A 97 7.95 16.41 8.16
C ARG A 97 7.99 17.26 6.89
N THR A 98 8.41 18.51 7.03
CA THR A 98 8.75 19.34 5.87
C THR A 98 10.07 18.88 5.28
N LEU A 99 10.08 18.63 3.98
CA LEU A 99 11.28 18.34 3.20
C LEU A 99 11.41 19.38 2.10
N ASP A 100 12.65 19.69 1.73
CA ASP A 100 12.96 20.52 0.57
C ASP A 100 13.48 19.62 -0.55
N THR A 101 12.62 19.36 -1.53
CA THR A 101 12.91 18.50 -2.69
C THR A 101 13.14 19.38 -3.91
N ALA A 102 14.11 19.05 -4.77
CA ALA A 102 14.32 19.75 -6.03
C ALA A 102 13.41 19.21 -7.16
N PRO A 103 13.14 20.01 -8.20
CA PRO A 103 12.57 19.51 -9.45
C PRO A 103 13.43 18.38 -10.03
N GLY A 104 12.79 17.35 -10.57
CA GLY A 104 13.47 16.15 -11.08
C GLY A 104 13.80 15.10 -10.00
N GLU A 105 13.61 15.42 -8.71
CA GLU A 105 13.73 14.41 -7.66
C GLU A 105 12.58 13.39 -7.72
N CYS A 106 12.90 12.18 -7.28
CA CYS A 106 11.95 11.15 -6.95
C CYS A 106 11.97 10.86 -5.45
N ILE A 107 10.80 10.55 -4.90
CA ILE A 107 10.62 10.14 -3.50
C ILE A 107 9.87 8.81 -3.41
N ARG A 108 10.18 8.00 -2.41
CA ARG A 108 9.38 6.82 -2.02
C ARG A 108 9.29 6.70 -0.51
N GLY A 109 8.25 6.03 -0.02
CA GLY A 109 8.01 5.79 1.39
C GLY A 109 8.84 4.62 1.91
N LEU A 110 9.28 4.73 3.17
CA LEU A 110 9.92 3.65 3.91
C LEU A 110 9.11 3.28 5.14
N MET A 111 9.12 1.99 5.46
CA MET A 111 8.75 1.47 6.77
C MET A 111 9.78 0.45 7.22
N GLU A 112 10.24 0.55 8.45
CA GLU A 112 11.00 -0.52 9.10
C GLU A 112 10.17 -1.15 10.22
N HIS A 113 10.16 -2.48 10.23
CA HIS A 113 9.51 -3.27 11.27
C HIS A 113 10.27 -4.59 11.43
N ARG A 114 10.72 -4.90 12.65
CA ARG A 114 11.46 -6.14 12.99
C ARG A 114 12.65 -6.40 12.05
N ASN A 115 13.51 -5.40 11.88
CA ASN A 115 14.69 -5.42 11.00
C ASN A 115 14.41 -5.70 9.52
N ARG A 116 13.15 -5.56 9.08
CA ARG A 116 12.77 -5.61 7.67
C ARG A 116 12.39 -4.22 7.20
N THR A 117 12.92 -3.83 6.04
CA THR A 117 12.57 -2.59 5.37
C THR A 117 11.57 -2.87 4.26
N TYR A 118 10.50 -2.08 4.25
CA TYR A 118 9.46 -2.08 3.25
C TYR A 118 9.48 -0.73 2.54
N ILE A 119 9.29 -0.74 1.23
CA ILE A 119 9.42 0.42 0.37
C ILE A 119 8.20 0.55 -0.53
N THR A 120 7.80 1.78 -0.84
CA THR A 120 6.81 2.02 -1.89
C THR A 120 7.47 2.22 -3.25
N GLN A 121 6.67 2.29 -4.31
CA GLN A 121 7.16 2.71 -5.62
C GLN A 121 7.62 4.17 -5.59
N TRP A 122 8.56 4.50 -6.48
CA TRP A 122 9.01 5.87 -6.69
C TRP A 122 7.88 6.75 -7.23
N ARG A 123 7.78 7.97 -6.71
CA ARG A 123 7.05 9.09 -7.30
C ARG A 123 8.07 10.15 -7.69
N CYS A 124 7.97 10.68 -8.90
CA CYS A 124 8.88 11.73 -9.39
C CYS A 124 8.05 12.96 -9.77
N SER A 125 8.69 14.13 -9.73
CA SER A 125 8.15 15.36 -10.34
C SER A 125 8.29 15.35 -11.85
#